data_AF-A0AAW3WKX9-F1
#
_entry.id   AF-A0AAW3WKX9-F1
#
_cell.length_a   1.000
_cell.length_b   1.000
_cell.length_c   1.000
_cell.angle_alpha   90.00
_cell.angle_beta   90.00
_cell.angle_gamma   90.00
#
_symmetry.space_group_name_H-M   'P 1'
#
loop_
_entity.id
_entity.type
_entity.pdbx_description
1 polymer ?
#
loop_
_entity_poly.entity_id
_entity_poly.type
_entity_poly.pdbx_seq_one_letter_code
_entity_poly.pdbx_strand_id
1 'polypeptide(L)'
;IALVLAIGAFSVSTPATRLNLLTTKVYAADNSTDTLSSLRLEKSSGSDIQLYSDSDYESDNKVDDNDVTKGDTYYAKTSTSKVKIEADGPDEKYVRVFKGTSGSTKGKELGDNISLSSDTTKLIVRIYSSEPDDDVRYGDDDNVIGTYTIKVECTSTSTSDDEDNSDSYDDIYLDKLSVNGDSISLSDSKTTYTYSVDNDVTEATIKAVPPDEDDDTYSVTIDGSDVNSDDKFKKTVDLSEGENEFKIKLEDDSDNEREYTLKITRESGKSAVAATNDSDSSKPNGITNPQAGPAPLDQKKSNDVATKIGWVQVNGGWQFYDSTGNLLKKTWYFDRGYGKWYFLGTDGM
;
A
#
# COMPACT_ATOMS: atom_id res chain seq x y z
N ILE A 1 -50.87 -59.66 32.63
CA ILE A 1 -51.11 -58.29 33.18
C ILE A 1 -50.54 -57.31 32.16
N ALA A 2 -51.40 -56.58 31.46
CA ALA A 2 -51.04 -55.32 30.82
C ALA A 2 -52.34 -54.53 30.61
N LEU A 3 -52.32 -53.31 31.13
CA LEU A 3 -53.43 -52.39 31.37
C LEU A 3 -53.40 -51.30 30.29
N VAL A 4 -54.59 -50.86 29.84
CA VAL A 4 -54.97 -49.48 29.40
C VAL A 4 -54.33 -48.91 28.11
N LEU A 5 -55.04 -48.53 27.03
CA LEU A 5 -56.09 -47.51 26.72
C LEU A 5 -55.59 -46.06 26.45
N ALA A 6 -55.46 -45.75 25.15
CA ALA A 6 -55.80 -44.55 24.35
C ALA A 6 -55.25 -43.12 24.63
N ILE A 7 -55.46 -42.27 23.59
CA ILE A 7 -55.27 -40.80 23.40
C ILE A 7 -53.91 -40.48 22.73
N GLY A 8 -53.74 -39.68 21.67
CA GLY A 8 -54.53 -38.67 20.97
C GLY A 8 -53.53 -37.59 20.46
N ALA A 9 -53.70 -37.13 19.22
CA ALA A 9 -52.71 -36.39 18.41
C ALA A 9 -52.20 -35.04 18.95
N PHE A 10 -50.97 -34.66 18.57
CA PHE A 10 -50.57 -33.27 18.25
C PHE A 10 -49.45 -33.26 17.20
N SER A 11 -49.68 -32.55 16.09
CA SER A 11 -48.67 -32.19 15.11
C SER A 11 -47.69 -31.21 15.74
N VAL A 12 -46.41 -31.59 15.81
CA VAL A 12 -45.32 -30.65 16.10
C VAL A 12 -44.52 -30.53 14.82
N SER A 13 -44.63 -29.37 14.17
CA SER A 13 -43.71 -28.90 13.15
C SER A 13 -42.31 -28.87 13.76
N THR A 14 -41.47 -29.84 13.43
CA THR A 14 -40.04 -29.73 13.67
C THR A 14 -39.49 -28.62 12.77
N PRO A 15 -38.71 -27.66 13.32
CA PRO A 15 -38.04 -26.68 12.48
C PRO A 15 -37.04 -27.41 11.58
N ALA A 16 -36.95 -26.90 10.35
CA ALA A 16 -36.04 -27.36 9.31
C ALA A 16 -34.65 -27.69 9.89
N THR A 17 -34.14 -28.87 9.51
CA THR A 17 -32.74 -29.24 9.62
C THR A 17 -31.88 -28.01 9.34
N ARG A 18 -31.15 -27.58 10.38
CA ARG A 18 -30.07 -26.63 10.20
C ARG A 18 -29.14 -27.23 9.16
N LEU A 19 -29.02 -26.56 8.02
CA LEU A 19 -27.85 -26.73 7.18
C LEU A 19 -26.65 -26.36 8.06
N ASN A 20 -25.96 -27.36 8.59
CA ASN A 20 -24.53 -27.21 8.77
C ASN A 20 -23.97 -27.12 7.35
N LEU A 21 -23.81 -25.89 6.84
CA LEU A 21 -22.81 -25.65 5.83
C LEU A 21 -21.51 -26.15 6.45
N LEU A 22 -21.06 -27.31 6.00
CA LEU A 22 -19.73 -27.83 6.23
C LEU A 22 -18.76 -26.80 5.64
N THR A 23 -18.39 -25.81 6.44
CA THR A 23 -17.10 -25.15 6.28
C THR A 23 -16.08 -26.24 6.57
N THR A 24 -15.65 -26.95 5.53
CA THR A 24 -14.32 -27.56 5.54
C THR A 24 -13.37 -26.41 5.84
N LYS A 25 -12.97 -26.31 7.10
CA LYS A 25 -11.80 -25.52 7.48
C LYS A 25 -10.66 -26.19 6.73
N VAL A 26 -10.29 -25.60 5.60
CA VAL A 26 -9.09 -25.98 4.86
C VAL A 26 -7.97 -25.71 5.86
N TYR A 27 -7.37 -26.76 6.39
CA TYR A 27 -6.14 -26.60 7.14
C TYR A 27 -5.13 -26.05 6.14
N ALA A 28 -4.63 -24.84 6.40
CA ALA A 28 -3.47 -24.33 5.69
C ALA A 28 -2.40 -25.42 5.77
N ALA A 29 -1.77 -25.75 4.64
CA ALA A 29 -0.66 -26.68 4.68
C ALA A 29 0.41 -26.03 5.58
N ASP A 30 0.79 -26.71 6.65
CA ASP A 30 1.87 -26.26 7.52
C ASP A 30 3.20 -26.67 6.89
N ASN A 31 4.16 -25.76 6.85
CA ASN A 31 5.52 -26.04 6.44
C ASN A 31 6.28 -26.73 7.58
N SER A 32 6.80 -27.92 7.31
CA SER A 32 7.63 -28.68 8.25
C SER A 32 9.14 -28.58 7.97
N THR A 33 9.54 -27.89 6.89
CA THR A 33 10.94 -27.71 6.51
C THR A 33 11.45 -26.37 7.01
N ASP A 34 12.42 -26.41 7.91
CA ASP A 34 13.01 -25.25 8.57
C ASP A 34 14.40 -24.88 8.03
N THR A 35 14.86 -25.59 7.00
CA THR A 35 16.15 -25.38 6.34
C THR A 35 15.99 -25.20 4.84
N LEU A 36 16.80 -24.32 4.26
CA LEU A 36 16.99 -24.21 2.81
C LEU A 36 17.89 -25.35 2.31
N SER A 37 17.59 -25.86 1.12
CA SER A 37 18.46 -26.74 0.36
C SER A 37 19.49 -25.96 -0.45
N SER A 38 19.13 -24.75 -0.89
CA SER A 38 20.05 -23.82 -1.56
C SER A 38 19.72 -22.38 -1.18
N LEU A 39 20.71 -21.50 -1.21
CA LEU A 39 20.54 -20.05 -1.08
C LEU A 39 21.48 -19.35 -2.06
N ARG A 40 20.89 -18.61 -3.00
CA ARG A 40 21.63 -17.86 -4.02
C ARG A 40 21.33 -16.38 -3.87
N LEU A 41 22.37 -15.58 -3.99
CA LEU A 41 22.28 -14.14 -4.15
C LEU A 41 22.57 -13.84 -5.62
N GLU A 42 21.67 -13.16 -6.31
CA GLU A 42 21.81 -12.89 -7.74
C GLU A 42 21.79 -11.39 -8.01
N LYS A 43 22.44 -10.98 -9.11
CA LYS A 43 22.22 -9.65 -9.69
C LYS A 43 20.84 -9.61 -10.32
N SER A 44 20.27 -8.42 -10.53
CA SER A 44 19.01 -8.27 -11.29
C SER A 44 19.07 -8.85 -12.72
N SER A 45 20.27 -9.04 -13.29
CA SER A 45 20.48 -9.74 -14.56
C SER A 45 20.40 -11.27 -14.50
N GLY A 46 20.18 -11.85 -13.31
CA GLY A 46 20.13 -13.31 -13.07
C GLY A 46 21.51 -13.98 -13.00
N SER A 47 22.56 -13.23 -12.63
CA SER A 47 23.90 -13.79 -12.46
C SER A 47 24.24 -13.92 -10.98
N ASP A 48 24.71 -15.09 -10.57
CA ASP A 48 25.06 -15.37 -9.19
C ASP A 48 26.17 -14.44 -8.65
N ILE A 49 26.03 -14.12 -7.37
CA ILE A 49 27.00 -13.43 -6.53
C ILE A 49 27.50 -14.46 -5.52
N GLN A 50 28.82 -14.63 -5.47
CA GLN A 50 29.47 -15.58 -4.58
C GLN A 50 29.19 -15.23 -3.10
N LEU A 51 28.73 -16.22 -2.35
CA LEU A 51 28.64 -16.16 -0.89
C LEU A 51 29.96 -16.59 -0.24
N TYR A 52 30.24 -16.01 0.91
CA TYR A 52 31.42 -16.27 1.73
C TYR A 52 31.03 -16.47 3.19
N SER A 53 31.80 -17.25 3.94
CA SER A 53 31.65 -17.43 5.39
C SER A 53 32.29 -16.30 6.20
N ASP A 54 33.15 -15.49 5.58
CA ASP A 54 33.81 -14.34 6.21
C ASP A 54 33.77 -13.10 5.28
N SER A 55 33.83 -11.93 5.90
CA SER A 55 33.90 -10.60 5.28
C SER A 55 35.24 -10.26 4.61
N ASP A 56 36.26 -11.10 4.72
CA ASP A 56 37.51 -10.93 3.97
C ASP A 56 37.39 -11.31 2.48
N TYR A 57 36.34 -12.05 2.12
CA TYR A 57 36.06 -12.55 0.78
C TYR A 57 37.19 -13.40 0.18
N GLU A 58 37.96 -14.07 1.04
CA GLU A 58 39.04 -14.94 0.63
C GLU A 58 38.53 -16.22 -0.05
N SER A 59 39.36 -16.82 -0.90
CA SER A 59 38.92 -17.96 -1.74
C SER A 59 38.63 -19.23 -0.95
N ASP A 60 39.25 -19.39 0.22
CA ASP A 60 39.01 -20.48 1.17
C ASP A 60 37.73 -20.29 1.99
N ASN A 61 37.19 -19.07 2.02
CA ASN A 61 35.92 -18.75 2.67
C ASN A 61 34.71 -18.82 1.74
N LYS A 62 34.87 -19.26 0.49
CA LYS A 62 33.74 -19.41 -0.44
C LYS A 62 32.76 -20.45 0.05
N VAL A 63 31.47 -20.10 0.01
CA VAL A 63 30.36 -20.98 0.37
C VAL A 63 29.61 -21.34 -0.91
N ASP A 64 29.44 -22.64 -1.13
CA ASP A 64 28.58 -23.14 -2.20
C ASP A 64 27.11 -22.91 -1.84
N ASP A 65 26.27 -22.70 -2.85
CA ASP A 65 24.84 -22.41 -2.70
C ASP A 65 24.09 -23.45 -1.85
N ASN A 66 24.52 -24.71 -1.90
CA ASN A 66 23.93 -25.84 -1.17
C ASN A 66 24.61 -26.14 0.18
N ASP A 67 25.63 -25.36 0.58
CA ASP A 67 26.37 -25.55 1.84
C ASP A 67 26.00 -24.50 2.91
N VAL A 68 24.75 -24.02 2.84
CA VAL A 68 24.21 -23.05 3.79
C VAL A 68 23.56 -23.72 4.99
N THR A 69 23.75 -23.12 6.15
CA THR A 69 23.31 -23.62 7.45
C THR A 69 22.40 -22.59 8.11
N LYS A 70 21.29 -23.09 8.65
CA LYS A 70 20.30 -22.28 9.36
C LYS A 70 20.94 -21.57 10.56
N GLY A 71 20.74 -20.26 10.64
CA GLY A 71 21.25 -19.39 11.70
C GLY A 71 22.59 -18.72 11.39
N ASP A 72 23.26 -19.13 10.32
CA ASP A 72 24.57 -18.59 9.97
C ASP A 72 24.47 -17.24 9.24
N THR A 73 25.59 -16.53 9.23
CA THR A 73 25.79 -15.28 8.49
C THR A 73 26.76 -15.50 7.34
N TYR A 74 26.32 -15.13 6.15
CA TYR A 74 27.10 -15.13 4.93
C TYR A 74 27.46 -13.71 4.52
N TYR A 75 28.50 -13.59 3.72
CA TYR A 75 29.02 -12.33 3.22
C TYR A 75 29.06 -12.37 1.70
N ALA A 76 28.79 -11.23 1.08
CA ALA A 76 28.87 -11.08 -0.37
C ALA A 76 29.39 -9.70 -0.71
N LYS A 77 30.06 -9.59 -1.85
CA LYS A 77 30.57 -8.34 -2.38
C LYS A 77 30.10 -8.16 -3.81
N THR A 78 29.51 -7.01 -4.12
CA THR A 78 28.98 -6.74 -5.45
C THR A 78 29.17 -5.29 -5.87
N SER A 79 29.17 -5.07 -7.18
CA SER A 79 29.28 -3.74 -7.79
C SER A 79 27.95 -3.22 -8.34
N THR A 80 26.84 -3.92 -8.10
CA THR A 80 25.49 -3.49 -8.48
C THR A 80 24.72 -3.05 -7.24
N SER A 81 23.91 -2.02 -7.38
CA SER A 81 23.04 -1.48 -6.32
C SER A 81 21.75 -2.28 -6.13
N LYS A 82 21.48 -3.32 -6.95
CA LYS A 82 20.27 -4.15 -6.82
C LYS A 82 20.61 -5.64 -6.92
N VAL A 83 20.01 -6.43 -6.04
CA VAL A 83 20.19 -7.88 -5.97
C VAL A 83 18.85 -8.59 -5.80
N LYS A 84 18.86 -9.90 -5.96
CA LYS A 84 17.73 -10.80 -5.71
C LYS A 84 18.20 -11.95 -4.85
N ILE A 85 17.29 -12.51 -4.06
CA ILE A 85 17.55 -13.75 -3.32
C ILE A 85 16.67 -14.84 -3.89
N GLU A 86 17.31 -15.95 -4.24
CA GLU A 86 16.65 -17.18 -4.66
C GLU A 86 16.99 -18.27 -3.63
N ALA A 87 16.03 -19.15 -3.35
CA ALA A 87 16.24 -20.22 -2.39
C ALA A 87 15.40 -21.44 -2.76
N ASP A 88 15.96 -22.63 -2.53
CA ASP A 88 15.27 -23.90 -2.69
C ASP A 88 15.05 -24.57 -1.31
N GLY A 89 14.05 -25.43 -1.18
CA GLY A 89 13.76 -26.20 0.02
C GLY A 89 12.27 -26.15 0.38
N PRO A 90 11.85 -25.27 1.32
CA PRO A 90 10.42 -24.98 1.53
C PRO A 90 9.80 -24.36 0.27
N ASP A 91 8.48 -24.49 0.15
CA ASP A 91 7.71 -23.75 -0.86
C ASP A 91 7.88 -22.24 -0.64
N GLU A 92 8.07 -21.48 -1.74
CA GLU A 92 8.39 -20.05 -1.74
C GLU A 92 7.42 -19.20 -0.94
N LYS A 93 6.14 -19.62 -0.86
CA LYS A 93 5.13 -18.88 -0.11
C LYS A 93 5.41 -18.83 1.40
N TYR A 94 6.23 -19.75 1.92
CA TYR A 94 6.66 -19.78 3.32
C TYR A 94 7.98 -19.04 3.57
N VAL A 95 8.55 -18.39 2.55
CA VAL A 95 9.84 -17.71 2.65
C VAL A 95 9.63 -16.22 2.42
N ARG A 96 10.27 -15.39 3.24
CA ARG A 96 10.33 -13.94 3.04
C ARG A 96 11.73 -13.40 3.28
N VAL A 97 12.06 -12.36 2.54
CA VAL A 97 13.35 -11.69 2.58
C VAL A 97 13.18 -10.29 3.14
N PHE A 98 14.05 -9.89 4.07
CA PHE A 98 13.99 -8.60 4.76
C PHE A 98 15.31 -7.84 4.57
N LYS A 99 15.27 -6.56 4.24
CA LYS A 99 16.43 -5.67 4.27
C LYS A 99 16.55 -5.03 5.65
N GLY A 100 17.34 -5.65 6.52
CA GLY A 100 17.56 -5.19 7.89
C GLY A 100 16.76 -5.96 8.94
N THR A 101 16.84 -5.47 10.17
CA THR A 101 16.24 -6.08 11.37
C THR A 101 15.23 -5.17 12.07
N SER A 102 14.82 -4.06 11.45
CA SER A 102 13.83 -3.18 12.07
C SER A 102 12.49 -3.89 12.09
N GLY A 103 11.75 -3.83 13.21
CA GLY A 103 10.48 -4.56 13.37
C GLY A 103 9.43 -4.20 12.31
N SER A 104 9.55 -3.02 11.72
CA SER A 104 8.69 -2.49 10.66
C SER A 104 9.10 -2.90 9.24
N THR A 105 10.30 -3.45 9.03
CA THR A 105 10.82 -3.81 7.70
C THR A 105 9.88 -4.81 7.04
N LYS A 106 9.31 -4.44 5.89
CA LYS A 106 8.40 -5.31 5.14
C LYS A 106 9.15 -6.49 4.52
N GLY A 107 8.57 -7.69 4.62
CA GLY A 107 9.05 -8.88 3.92
C GLY A 107 8.77 -8.83 2.42
N LYS A 108 9.76 -9.18 1.61
CA LYS A 108 9.66 -9.38 0.16
C LYS A 108 9.60 -10.86 -0.18
N GLU A 109 9.05 -11.18 -1.34
CA GLU A 109 9.05 -12.54 -1.87
C GLU A 109 10.44 -12.90 -2.41
N LEU A 110 10.69 -14.19 -2.64
CA LEU A 110 11.90 -14.63 -3.34
C LEU A 110 11.88 -14.09 -4.78
N GLY A 111 13.06 -13.77 -5.32
CA GLY A 111 13.22 -13.24 -6.68
C GLY A 111 12.89 -11.75 -6.86
N ASP A 112 12.30 -11.09 -5.85
CA ASP A 112 12.11 -9.64 -5.84
C ASP A 112 13.45 -8.89 -5.83
N ASN A 113 13.49 -7.72 -6.49
CA ASN A 113 14.67 -6.86 -6.44
C ASN A 113 14.79 -6.18 -5.07
N ILE A 114 16.01 -6.14 -4.56
CA ILE A 114 16.38 -5.50 -3.30
C ILE A 114 17.47 -4.49 -3.56
N SER A 115 17.18 -3.23 -3.25
CA SER A 115 18.15 -2.13 -3.34
C SER A 115 19.16 -2.22 -2.19
N LEU A 116 20.44 -2.14 -2.54
CA LEU A 116 21.55 -2.09 -1.62
C LEU A 116 21.90 -0.65 -1.27
N SER A 117 22.25 -0.42 -0.01
CA SER A 117 22.86 0.81 0.48
C SER A 117 24.32 0.92 -0.02
N SER A 118 24.90 2.12 0.07
CA SER A 118 26.30 2.37 -0.31
C SER A 118 27.33 1.73 0.62
N ASP A 119 26.88 1.20 1.76
CA ASP A 119 27.67 0.50 2.76
C ASP A 119 27.36 -1.01 2.77
N THR A 120 27.30 -1.63 3.95
CA THR A 120 26.94 -3.05 4.08
C THR A 120 25.45 -3.21 4.35
N THR A 121 24.71 -3.67 3.35
CA THR A 121 23.30 -4.03 3.52
C THR A 121 23.17 -5.40 4.19
N LYS A 122 22.32 -5.50 5.22
CA LYS A 122 21.97 -6.78 5.85
C LYS A 122 20.68 -7.31 5.26
N LEU A 123 20.70 -8.50 4.68
CA LEU A 123 19.55 -9.22 4.16
C LEU A 123 19.26 -10.43 5.06
N ILE A 124 17.98 -10.70 5.33
CA ILE A 124 17.56 -11.78 6.21
C ILE A 124 16.51 -12.60 5.49
N VAL A 125 16.74 -13.89 5.37
CA VAL A 125 15.79 -14.84 4.80
C VAL A 125 15.16 -15.60 5.95
N ARG A 126 13.84 -15.46 6.12
CA ARG A 126 13.07 -16.20 7.13
C ARG A 126 12.19 -17.25 6.48
N ILE A 127 12.12 -18.40 7.12
CA ILE A 127 11.23 -19.51 6.79
C ILE A 127 10.16 -19.59 7.87
N TYR A 128 8.90 -19.63 7.47
CA TYR A 128 7.74 -19.70 8.36
C TYR A 128 7.13 -21.11 8.36
N SER A 129 6.59 -21.55 9.50
CA SER A 129 5.85 -22.82 9.60
C SER A 129 4.44 -22.74 9.01
N SER A 130 3.92 -21.54 8.78
CA SER A 130 2.66 -21.27 8.09
C SER A 130 2.89 -20.13 7.10
N GLU A 131 2.03 -20.02 6.09
CA GLU A 131 2.12 -18.93 5.11
C GLU A 131 1.95 -17.59 5.85
N PRO A 132 2.96 -16.71 5.84
CA PRO A 132 2.85 -15.42 6.48
C PRO A 132 1.91 -14.51 5.66
N ASP A 133 1.38 -13.47 6.30
CA ASP A 133 0.57 -12.48 5.59
C ASP A 133 1.39 -11.75 4.51
N ASP A 134 0.71 -11.27 3.46
CA ASP A 134 1.34 -10.56 2.33
C ASP A 134 2.10 -9.28 2.77
N ASP A 135 1.74 -8.73 3.93
CA ASP A 135 2.32 -7.53 4.53
C ASP A 135 3.15 -7.81 5.78
N VAL A 136 3.57 -9.06 5.99
CA VAL A 136 4.43 -9.47 7.12
C VAL A 136 5.64 -8.56 7.27
N ARG A 137 5.87 -8.11 8.49
CA ARG A 137 7.02 -7.28 8.88
C ARG A 137 8.02 -8.11 9.67
N TYR A 138 9.27 -7.65 9.76
CA TYR A 138 10.31 -8.39 10.49
C TYR A 138 10.00 -8.56 11.98
N GLY A 139 9.21 -7.65 12.57
CA GLY A 139 8.71 -7.76 13.94
C GLY A 139 7.68 -8.87 14.13
N ASP A 140 7.04 -9.31 13.05
CA ASP A 140 6.10 -10.44 13.04
C ASP A 140 6.90 -11.75 12.99
N ASP A 141 7.52 -12.11 14.12
CA ASP A 141 8.37 -13.29 14.23
C ASP A 141 7.61 -14.56 14.66
N ASP A 142 6.29 -14.46 14.79
CA ASP A 142 5.41 -15.59 14.99
C ASP A 142 5.61 -16.61 13.86
N ASN A 143 5.69 -17.90 14.22
CA ASN A 143 5.84 -19.01 13.28
C ASN A 143 7.16 -19.03 12.49
N VAL A 144 8.15 -18.18 12.80
CA VAL A 144 9.48 -18.27 12.20
C VAL A 144 10.19 -19.53 12.70
N ILE A 145 10.60 -20.40 11.78
CA ILE A 145 11.26 -21.68 12.06
C ILE A 145 12.70 -21.76 11.53
N GLY A 146 13.08 -20.88 10.62
CA GLY A 146 14.45 -20.77 10.12
C GLY A 146 14.82 -19.36 9.68
N THR A 147 16.09 -19.03 9.84
CA THR A 147 16.65 -17.71 9.53
C THR A 147 18.05 -17.86 8.94
N TYR A 148 18.34 -17.10 7.89
CA TYR A 148 19.66 -16.99 7.26
C TYR A 148 19.99 -15.51 7.11
N THR A 149 21.24 -15.12 7.36
CA THR A 149 21.68 -13.72 7.21
C THR A 149 22.69 -13.61 6.10
N ILE A 150 22.56 -12.60 5.24
CA ILE A 150 23.56 -12.24 4.23
C ILE A 150 23.94 -10.78 4.42
N LYS A 151 25.23 -10.48 4.57
CA LYS A 151 25.77 -9.12 4.59
C LYS A 151 26.40 -8.82 3.25
N VAL A 152 25.85 -7.84 2.54
CA VAL A 152 26.26 -7.50 1.18
C VAL A 152 26.97 -6.15 1.20
N GLU A 153 28.26 -6.16 0.90
CA GLU A 153 29.03 -4.93 0.66
C GLU A 153 28.84 -4.49 -0.80
N CYS A 154 28.24 -3.33 -0.98
CA CYS A 154 28.07 -2.72 -2.29
C CYS A 154 29.23 -1.77 -2.60
N THR A 155 30.00 -2.04 -3.64
CA THR A 155 31.13 -1.18 -4.04
C THR A 155 30.77 -0.17 -5.11
N SER A 156 29.49 -0.06 -5.50
CA SER A 156 29.09 0.92 -6.51
C SER A 156 29.20 2.33 -5.93
N THR A 157 30.12 3.12 -6.46
CA THR A 157 30.31 4.54 -6.13
C THR A 157 29.27 5.45 -6.77
N SER A 158 28.25 4.88 -7.40
CA SER A 158 27.29 5.57 -8.25
C SER A 158 25.88 5.18 -7.83
N THR A 159 25.17 6.14 -7.24
CA THR A 159 23.71 6.19 -7.07
C THR A 159 23.05 6.33 -8.44
N SER A 160 23.36 5.44 -9.39
CA SER A 160 22.85 5.55 -10.75
C SER A 160 21.41 5.07 -10.78
N ASP A 161 20.51 6.03 -10.62
CA ASP A 161 19.41 6.36 -11.54
C ASP A 161 19.14 5.28 -12.60
N ASP A 162 18.31 4.30 -12.23
CA ASP A 162 17.42 3.67 -13.19
C ASP A 162 16.01 4.20 -12.90
N GLU A 163 15.60 5.13 -13.76
CA GLU A 163 14.26 5.68 -13.82
C GLU A 163 13.23 4.55 -14.01
N ASP A 164 12.08 4.70 -13.35
CA ASP A 164 10.90 3.83 -13.38
C ASP A 164 11.02 2.45 -12.69
N ASN A 165 10.97 2.42 -11.35
CA ASN A 165 10.07 1.47 -10.69
C ASN A 165 9.81 1.84 -9.23
N SER A 166 8.58 1.64 -8.77
CA SER A 166 8.17 1.81 -7.37
C SER A 166 8.94 0.90 -6.38
N ASP A 167 9.77 -0.01 -6.89
CA ASP A 167 10.60 -0.96 -6.13
C ASP A 167 11.94 -0.35 -5.68
N SER A 168 12.19 0.93 -5.98
CA SER A 168 13.41 1.65 -5.60
C SER A 168 13.37 2.25 -4.19
N TYR A 169 12.22 2.23 -3.51
CA TYR A 169 12.10 2.79 -2.17
C TYR A 169 12.44 1.74 -1.12
N ASP A 170 13.21 2.16 -0.13
CA ASP A 170 13.58 1.38 1.03
C ASP A 170 12.33 0.87 1.78
N ASP A 171 12.50 -0.18 2.58
CA ASP A 171 11.43 -0.96 3.24
C ASP A 171 10.70 -0.19 4.36
N ILE A 172 10.63 1.13 4.26
CA ILE A 172 9.91 2.05 5.13
C ILE A 172 8.64 2.54 4.44
N TYR A 173 7.52 2.48 5.15
CA TYR A 173 6.19 2.82 4.63
C TYR A 173 5.43 3.70 5.62
N LEU A 174 4.53 4.55 5.16
CA LEU A 174 3.55 5.15 6.05
C LEU A 174 2.59 4.06 6.52
N ASP A 175 2.30 4.02 7.82
CA ASP A 175 1.23 3.19 8.35
C ASP A 175 -0.13 3.83 8.06
N LYS A 176 -0.19 5.17 8.18
CA LYS A 176 -1.42 5.92 7.95
C LYS A 176 -1.17 7.30 7.38
N LEU A 177 -2.00 7.66 6.41
CA LEU A 177 -2.12 9.02 5.88
C LEU A 177 -3.56 9.48 6.00
N SER A 178 -3.79 10.70 6.48
CA SER A 178 -5.13 11.30 6.51
C SER A 178 -5.08 12.81 6.35
N VAL A 179 -6.14 13.38 5.78
CA VAL A 179 -6.34 14.83 5.63
C VAL A 179 -7.64 15.19 6.32
N ASN A 180 -7.61 16.16 7.24
CA ASN A 180 -8.75 16.58 8.06
C ASN A 180 -9.44 15.42 8.83
N GLY A 181 -8.67 14.36 9.12
CA GLY A 181 -9.17 13.15 9.77
C GLY A 181 -9.72 12.10 8.81
N ASP A 182 -9.93 12.44 7.55
CA ASP A 182 -10.34 11.50 6.50
C ASP A 182 -9.14 10.69 6.01
N SER A 183 -9.25 9.37 6.13
CA SER A 183 -8.14 8.47 5.83
C SER A 183 -7.94 8.34 4.33
N ILE A 184 -6.68 8.41 3.90
CA ILE A 184 -6.28 8.11 2.52
C ILE A 184 -5.78 6.67 2.49
N SER A 185 -6.32 5.86 1.57
CA SER A 185 -5.89 4.47 1.40
C SER A 185 -4.48 4.42 0.81
N LEU A 186 -3.55 3.89 1.58
CA LEU A 186 -2.15 3.70 1.15
C LEU A 186 -2.00 2.45 0.29
N SER A 187 -0.97 2.47 -0.54
CA SER A 187 -0.57 1.36 -1.39
C SER A 187 0.95 1.36 -1.52
N ASP A 188 1.54 0.18 -1.38
CA ASP A 188 3.01 0.03 -1.36
C ASP A 188 3.67 0.47 -2.67
N SER A 189 2.94 0.39 -3.78
CA SER A 189 3.37 0.80 -5.11
C SER A 189 3.14 2.27 -5.43
N LYS A 190 2.71 3.08 -4.44
CA LYS A 190 2.37 4.50 -4.64
C LYS A 190 3.02 5.39 -3.58
N THR A 191 3.66 6.43 -4.06
CA THR A 191 4.17 7.53 -3.24
C THR A 191 3.39 8.83 -3.47
N THR A 192 2.53 8.89 -4.49
CA THR A 192 1.69 10.07 -4.76
C THR A 192 0.23 9.80 -4.44
N TYR A 193 -0.38 10.71 -3.67
CA TYR A 193 -1.78 10.65 -3.25
C TYR A 193 -2.48 11.97 -3.51
N THR A 194 -3.78 11.91 -3.82
CA THR A 194 -4.61 13.08 -4.08
C THR A 194 -5.77 13.15 -3.08
N TYR A 195 -6.14 14.36 -2.70
CA TYR A 195 -7.26 14.66 -1.83
C TYR A 195 -7.97 15.94 -2.32
N SER A 196 -9.26 16.09 -2.06
CA SER A 196 -10.00 17.29 -2.44
C SER A 196 -10.79 17.85 -1.27
N VAL A 197 -10.86 19.17 -1.18
CA VAL A 197 -11.63 19.90 -0.16
C VAL A 197 -12.50 20.97 -0.81
N ASP A 198 -13.57 21.33 -0.13
CA ASP A 198 -14.48 22.40 -0.56
C ASP A 198 -13.77 23.76 -0.63
N ASN A 199 -14.32 24.68 -1.41
CA ASN A 199 -13.74 26.01 -1.62
C ASN A 199 -13.60 26.82 -0.31
N ASP A 200 -14.49 26.65 0.65
CA ASP A 200 -14.44 27.37 1.92
C ASP A 200 -13.37 26.84 2.90
N VAL A 201 -12.76 25.70 2.60
CA VAL A 201 -11.66 25.13 3.38
C VAL A 201 -10.34 25.80 3.00
N THR A 202 -9.85 26.71 3.84
CA THR A 202 -8.60 27.46 3.62
C THR A 202 -7.37 26.83 4.24
N GLU A 203 -7.54 25.78 5.05
CA GLU A 203 -6.46 25.06 5.73
C GLU A 203 -6.79 23.56 5.81
N ALA A 204 -5.77 22.71 5.90
CA ALA A 204 -5.96 21.28 6.11
C ALA A 204 -4.95 20.73 7.13
N THR A 205 -5.40 19.78 7.95
CA THR A 205 -4.53 19.02 8.85
C THR A 205 -4.15 17.70 8.20
N ILE A 206 -2.87 17.54 7.91
CA ILE A 206 -2.27 16.30 7.41
C ILE A 206 -1.79 15.51 8.63
N LYS A 207 -2.19 14.24 8.75
CA LYS A 207 -1.58 13.26 9.69
C LYS A 207 -0.82 12.22 8.87
N ALA A 208 0.46 12.03 9.15
CA ALA A 208 1.32 11.08 8.45
C ALA A 208 2.07 10.21 9.46
N VAL A 209 1.61 8.98 9.65
CA VAL A 209 2.03 8.10 10.72
C VAL A 209 3.07 7.10 10.24
N PRO A 210 4.24 6.98 10.89
CA PRO A 210 5.23 5.95 10.57
C PRO A 210 4.77 4.55 11.02
N PRO A 211 5.46 3.47 10.64
CA PRO A 211 5.11 2.10 11.02
C PRO A 211 5.02 1.85 12.53
N ASP A 212 5.82 2.58 13.30
CA ASP A 212 5.88 2.51 14.75
C ASP A 212 5.68 3.93 15.30
N GLU A 213 4.56 4.14 16.01
CA GLU A 213 4.22 5.44 16.63
C GLU A 213 4.97 5.65 17.96
N ASP A 214 5.54 4.60 18.55
CA ASP A 214 6.00 4.55 19.95
C ASP A 214 7.54 4.51 20.11
N ASP A 215 8.28 4.22 19.03
CA ASP A 215 9.75 4.19 19.04
C ASP A 215 10.31 5.38 18.24
N ASP A 216 11.27 6.13 18.81
CA ASP A 216 11.95 7.28 18.17
C ASP A 216 12.87 6.84 16.99
N THR A 217 12.57 5.71 16.39
CA THR A 217 13.26 5.08 15.26
C THR A 217 12.92 5.73 13.93
N TYR A 218 11.89 6.58 13.90
CA TYR A 218 11.44 7.29 12.70
C TYR A 218 11.46 8.79 12.89
N SER A 219 12.10 9.48 11.94
CA SER A 219 11.90 10.90 11.70
C SER A 219 10.82 11.10 10.63
N VAL A 220 9.84 11.95 10.91
CA VAL A 220 8.77 12.29 9.97
C VAL A 220 8.73 13.78 9.76
N THR A 221 8.77 14.21 8.50
CA THR A 221 8.56 15.61 8.14
C THR A 221 7.35 15.78 7.23
N ILE A 222 6.54 16.81 7.47
CA ILE A 222 5.45 17.23 6.59
C ILE A 222 5.76 18.65 6.11
N ASP A 223 5.92 18.78 4.80
CA ASP A 223 6.34 20.00 4.12
C ASP A 223 7.60 20.63 4.74
N GLY A 224 8.59 19.77 5.00
CA GLY A 224 9.88 20.14 5.58
C GLY A 224 9.84 20.49 7.08
N SER A 225 8.72 20.25 7.76
CA SER A 225 8.61 20.47 9.21
C SER A 225 8.49 19.14 9.95
N ASP A 226 9.30 18.97 10.97
CA ASP A 226 9.28 17.78 11.83
C ASP A 226 7.95 17.64 12.56
N VAL A 227 7.44 16.41 12.59
CA VAL A 227 6.25 16.00 13.34
C VAL A 227 6.54 14.69 14.09
N ASN A 228 5.93 14.49 15.25
CA ASN A 228 6.26 13.37 16.14
C ASN A 228 5.07 12.93 17.01
N SER A 229 5.29 12.04 17.97
CA SER A 229 4.23 11.55 18.85
C SER A 229 3.53 12.66 19.67
N ASP A 230 4.22 13.76 20.03
CA ASP A 230 3.65 14.88 20.79
C ASP A 230 2.55 15.61 19.98
N ASP A 231 2.77 15.84 18.69
CA ASP A 231 1.77 16.41 17.78
C ASP A 231 0.89 15.35 17.10
N LYS A 232 1.14 14.08 17.42
CA LYS A 232 0.49 12.89 16.84
C LYS A 232 0.75 12.77 15.34
N PHE A 233 1.94 13.15 14.92
CA PHE A 233 2.43 13.20 13.56
C PHE A 233 1.54 14.08 12.66
N LYS A 234 1.17 15.27 13.16
CA LYS A 234 0.22 16.18 12.49
C LYS A 234 0.82 17.53 12.16
N LYS A 235 0.48 18.01 10.97
CA LYS A 235 0.78 19.36 10.49
C LYS A 235 -0.48 20.00 9.91
N THR A 236 -0.82 21.21 10.36
CA THR A 236 -1.81 22.04 9.66
C THR A 236 -1.09 22.92 8.63
N VAL A 237 -1.63 22.98 7.42
CA VAL A 237 -1.09 23.71 6.27
C VAL A 237 -2.17 24.59 5.64
N ASP A 238 -1.76 25.73 5.10
CA ASP A 238 -2.65 26.64 4.37
C ASP A 238 -2.90 26.13 2.95
N LEU A 239 -4.13 26.36 2.44
CA LEU A 239 -4.55 25.98 1.10
C LEU A 239 -4.86 27.19 0.23
N SER A 240 -4.12 27.30 -0.87
CA SER A 240 -4.48 28.17 -1.98
C SER A 240 -5.59 27.52 -2.82
N GLU A 241 -6.37 28.32 -3.54
CA GLU A 241 -7.30 27.79 -4.53
C GLU A 241 -6.55 26.96 -5.59
N GLY A 242 -7.12 25.82 -5.98
CA GLY A 242 -6.48 24.90 -6.91
C GLY A 242 -5.63 23.82 -6.22
N GLU A 243 -4.61 23.31 -6.92
CA GLU A 243 -3.77 22.23 -6.44
C GLU A 243 -2.67 22.76 -5.50
N ASN A 244 -2.56 22.15 -4.32
CA ASN A 244 -1.50 22.38 -3.34
C ASN A 244 -0.72 21.07 -3.18
N GLU A 245 0.61 21.12 -3.22
CA GLU A 245 1.47 19.95 -3.12
C GLU A 245 2.28 19.99 -1.83
N PHE A 246 2.28 18.89 -1.09
CA PHE A 246 3.00 18.73 0.17
C PHE A 246 3.88 17.49 0.13
N LYS A 247 5.14 17.63 0.52
CA LYS A 247 6.09 16.52 0.65
C LYS A 247 6.06 15.95 2.05
N ILE A 248 5.99 14.64 2.18
CA ILE A 248 6.05 13.94 3.46
C ILE A 248 7.26 13.02 3.40
N LYS A 249 8.23 13.18 4.30
CA LYS A 249 9.42 12.31 4.35
C LYS A 249 9.40 11.45 5.60
N LEU A 250 9.73 10.18 5.42
CA LEU A 250 10.09 9.24 6.47
C LEU A 250 11.57 8.93 6.35
N GLU A 251 12.25 8.89 7.48
CA GLU A 251 13.63 8.44 7.61
C GLU A 251 13.72 7.51 8.81
N ASP A 252 14.36 6.35 8.67
CA ASP A 252 14.60 5.42 9.78
C ASP A 252 15.98 5.58 10.42
N ASP A 253 16.25 4.82 11.48
CA ASP A 253 17.52 4.81 12.22
C ASP A 253 18.73 4.30 11.42
N SER A 254 18.49 3.80 10.21
CA SER A 254 19.47 3.23 9.29
C SER A 254 19.67 4.14 8.06
N ASP A 255 19.27 5.41 8.17
CA ASP A 255 19.33 6.44 7.13
C ASP A 255 18.57 6.05 5.84
N ASN A 256 17.62 5.12 5.91
CA ASN A 256 16.75 4.82 4.77
C ASN A 256 15.67 5.89 4.68
N GLU A 257 15.42 6.41 3.47
CA GLU A 257 14.49 7.51 3.26
C GLU A 257 13.35 7.16 2.29
N ARG A 258 12.15 7.68 2.58
CA ARG A 258 11.01 7.63 1.65
C ARG A 258 10.23 8.93 1.65
N GLU A 259 10.06 9.48 0.45
CA GLU A 259 9.27 10.69 0.23
C GLU A 259 7.92 10.34 -0.43
N TYR A 260 6.85 10.89 0.12
CA TYR A 260 5.51 10.87 -0.42
C TYR A 260 5.10 12.28 -0.88
N THR A 261 4.29 12.34 -1.93
CA THR A 261 3.68 13.56 -2.45
C THR A 261 2.18 13.53 -2.23
N LEU A 262 1.67 14.43 -1.40
CA LEU A 262 0.24 14.63 -1.20
C LEU A 262 -0.23 15.88 -1.94
N LYS A 263 -1.15 15.71 -2.88
CA LYS A 263 -1.78 16.80 -3.63
C LYS A 263 -3.18 17.06 -3.08
N ILE A 264 -3.40 18.23 -2.48
CA ILE A 264 -4.71 18.67 -1.99
C ILE A 264 -5.28 19.70 -2.95
N THR A 265 -6.38 19.37 -3.62
CA THR A 265 -7.11 20.30 -4.48
C THR A 265 -8.21 21.00 -3.69
N ARG A 266 -8.08 22.31 -3.52
CA ARG A 266 -9.15 23.17 -3.01
C ARG A 266 -10.03 23.62 -4.17
N GLU A 267 -11.32 23.32 -4.11
CA GLU A 267 -12.24 23.67 -5.20
C GLU A 267 -12.25 25.19 -5.45
N SER A 268 -12.29 25.58 -6.72
CA SER A 268 -12.51 26.99 -7.07
C SER A 268 -13.98 27.33 -6.88
N GLY A 269 -14.26 28.48 -6.26
CA GLY A 269 -15.62 28.90 -6.01
C GLY A 269 -16.45 28.98 -7.28
N LYS A 270 -17.34 28.00 -7.48
CA LYS A 270 -18.52 28.24 -8.31
C LYS A 270 -19.35 29.29 -7.58
N SER A 271 -19.31 30.52 -8.07
CA SER A 271 -20.40 31.46 -7.83
C SER A 271 -21.69 30.74 -8.22
N ALA A 272 -22.46 30.34 -7.21
CA ALA A 272 -23.85 30.00 -7.41
C ALA A 272 -24.51 31.26 -7.96
N VAL A 273 -24.62 31.36 -9.29
CA VAL A 273 -25.57 32.28 -9.91
C VAL A 273 -26.92 31.77 -9.43
N ALA A 274 -27.46 32.44 -8.41
CA ALA A 274 -28.81 32.24 -7.95
C ALA A 274 -29.70 32.28 -9.18
N ALA A 275 -30.33 31.15 -9.50
CA ALA A 275 -31.42 31.12 -10.47
C ALA A 275 -32.56 31.95 -9.85
N THR A 276 -32.54 33.26 -10.10
CA THR A 276 -33.74 34.07 -9.98
C THR A 276 -34.71 33.54 -11.01
N ASN A 277 -35.69 32.79 -10.53
CA ASN A 277 -36.92 32.51 -11.27
C ASN A 277 -37.57 33.86 -11.56
N ASP A 278 -37.36 34.38 -12.77
CA ASP A 278 -38.26 35.38 -13.33
C ASP A 278 -38.97 34.76 -14.53
N SER A 279 -40.27 34.58 -14.33
CA SER A 279 -41.21 34.20 -15.37
C SER A 279 -41.66 35.48 -16.02
N ASP A 280 -41.12 35.82 -17.20
CA ASP A 280 -41.83 36.75 -18.07
C ASP A 280 -41.83 36.30 -19.53
N SER A 281 -43.05 36.07 -19.99
CA SER A 281 -43.44 35.82 -21.35
C SER A 281 -43.69 37.14 -22.05
N SER A 282 -42.81 37.58 -22.96
CA SER A 282 -43.24 38.41 -24.09
C SER A 282 -42.15 38.58 -25.16
N LYS A 283 -42.43 38.02 -26.34
CA LYS A 283 -41.87 38.42 -27.65
C LYS A 283 -42.41 39.82 -28.03
N PRO A 284 -41.78 40.63 -28.92
CA PRO A 284 -41.45 40.20 -30.29
C PRO A 284 -40.19 40.80 -30.97
N ASN A 285 -39.93 40.23 -32.16
CA ASN A 285 -38.94 40.53 -33.20
C ASN A 285 -38.64 42.02 -33.51
N GLY A 286 -37.39 42.28 -33.92
CA GLY A 286 -37.00 43.43 -34.75
C GLY A 286 -35.53 43.38 -35.19
N ILE A 287 -35.29 43.34 -36.50
CA ILE A 287 -34.03 43.11 -37.24
C ILE A 287 -33.14 44.38 -37.30
N THR A 288 -31.80 44.26 -37.24
CA THR A 288 -30.83 44.79 -38.24
C THR A 288 -29.38 44.29 -38.01
N ASN A 289 -28.84 43.61 -39.02
CA ASN A 289 -27.41 43.31 -39.30
C ASN A 289 -26.76 44.56 -40.01
N PRO A 290 -25.42 44.71 -40.27
CA PRO A 290 -24.54 43.74 -40.94
C PRO A 290 -23.05 43.70 -40.44
N GLN A 291 -22.31 42.58 -40.58
CA GLN A 291 -21.27 42.33 -41.62
C GLN A 291 -20.08 41.63 -40.88
N ALA A 292 -19.39 40.57 -41.29
CA ALA A 292 -19.26 39.72 -42.48
C ALA A 292 -18.78 38.30 -42.05
N GLY A 293 -19.09 37.26 -42.83
CA GLY A 293 -18.44 35.92 -42.72
C GLY A 293 -17.09 35.84 -43.47
N PRO A 294 -16.39 34.68 -43.56
CA PRO A 294 -16.91 33.30 -43.44
C PRO A 294 -16.22 32.40 -42.39
N ALA A 295 -16.83 31.24 -42.14
CA ALA A 295 -16.46 30.12 -41.24
C ALA A 295 -15.25 29.29 -41.74
N PRO A 296 -14.83 28.13 -41.14
CA PRO A 296 -15.20 27.46 -39.87
C PRO A 296 -13.96 26.99 -39.04
N LEU A 297 -14.15 26.03 -38.10
CA LEU A 297 -13.19 25.30 -37.25
C LEU A 297 -13.02 25.93 -35.84
N ASP A 298 -13.16 25.26 -34.70
CA ASP A 298 -13.17 23.83 -34.43
C ASP A 298 -13.91 23.55 -33.11
N GLN A 299 -14.48 22.34 -33.00
CA GLN A 299 -15.10 21.85 -31.78
C GLN A 299 -14.02 21.57 -30.73
N LYS A 300 -13.88 22.40 -29.69
CA LYS A 300 -13.23 21.97 -28.43
C LYS A 300 -14.30 21.64 -27.39
N LYS A 301 -14.75 20.38 -27.45
CA LYS A 301 -15.32 19.68 -26.29
C LYS A 301 -14.20 19.62 -25.23
N SER A 302 -14.17 20.56 -24.30
CA SER A 302 -13.37 20.40 -23.08
C SER A 302 -14.23 19.61 -22.11
N ASN A 303 -14.07 18.28 -22.14
CA ASN A 303 -14.48 17.42 -21.05
C ASN A 303 -13.41 17.56 -19.94
N ASP A 304 -13.49 18.61 -19.13
CA ASP A 304 -12.74 18.63 -17.86
C ASP A 304 -13.59 17.88 -16.83
N VAL A 305 -13.46 16.55 -16.86
CA VAL A 305 -13.99 15.67 -15.81
C VAL A 305 -12.91 15.57 -14.75
N ALA A 306 -13.07 16.31 -13.65
CA ALA A 306 -12.36 16.01 -12.41
C ALA A 306 -12.68 14.56 -12.03
N THR A 307 -11.71 13.66 -12.17
CA THR A 307 -11.86 12.25 -11.83
C THR A 307 -11.97 12.12 -10.33
N LYS A 308 -13.21 11.93 -9.84
CA LYS A 308 -13.51 11.50 -8.48
C LYS A 308 -12.90 10.12 -8.27
N ILE A 309 -12.03 9.95 -7.28
CA ILE A 309 -11.38 8.68 -6.93
C ILE A 309 -11.54 8.49 -5.42
N GLY A 310 -11.82 7.27 -4.97
CA GLY A 310 -12.01 6.93 -3.55
C GLY A 310 -13.42 7.22 -3.03
N TRP A 311 -13.55 7.28 -1.71
CA TRP A 311 -14.82 7.62 -1.04
C TRP A 311 -15.17 9.09 -1.27
N VAL A 312 -16.36 9.34 -1.79
CA VAL A 312 -16.88 10.67 -2.05
C VAL A 312 -18.30 10.75 -1.52
N GLN A 313 -18.56 11.75 -0.68
CA GLN A 313 -19.90 11.98 -0.14
C GLN A 313 -20.76 12.73 -1.16
N VAL A 314 -21.91 12.16 -1.54
CA VAL A 314 -22.86 12.72 -2.51
C VAL A 314 -24.26 12.60 -1.95
N ASN A 315 -24.99 13.72 -1.84
CA ASN A 315 -26.37 13.77 -1.32
C ASN A 315 -26.56 13.07 0.05
N GLY A 316 -25.54 13.12 0.91
CA GLY A 316 -25.58 12.52 2.25
C GLY A 316 -25.28 11.02 2.30
N GLY A 317 -25.00 10.37 1.16
CA GLY A 317 -24.52 8.99 1.08
C GLY A 317 -23.07 8.92 0.61
N TRP A 318 -22.38 7.83 0.93
CA TRP A 318 -20.98 7.60 0.55
C TRP A 318 -20.91 6.77 -0.72
N GLN A 319 -20.24 7.31 -1.74
CA GLN A 319 -19.97 6.61 -2.99
C GLN A 319 -18.48 6.28 -3.08
N PHE A 320 -18.13 5.18 -3.74
CA PHE A 320 -16.73 4.83 -3.97
C PHE A 320 -16.39 4.81 -5.45
N TYR A 321 -15.33 5.51 -5.84
CA TYR A 321 -14.83 5.57 -7.21
C TYR A 321 -13.49 4.83 -7.33
N ASP A 322 -13.33 3.97 -8.34
CA ASP A 322 -12.08 3.24 -8.57
C ASP A 322 -10.93 4.18 -8.99
N SER A 323 -9.73 3.60 -9.13
CA SER A 323 -8.52 4.30 -9.55
C SER A 323 -8.58 4.91 -10.95
N THR A 324 -9.61 4.58 -11.75
CA THR A 324 -9.86 5.14 -13.07
C THR A 324 -11.01 6.16 -13.06
N GLY A 325 -11.56 6.45 -11.88
CA GLY A 325 -12.64 7.40 -11.68
C GLY A 325 -14.03 6.83 -11.95
N ASN A 326 -14.21 5.51 -12.02
CA ASN A 326 -15.52 4.91 -12.19
C ASN A 326 -16.18 4.63 -10.85
N LEU A 327 -17.43 5.03 -10.73
CA LEU A 327 -18.26 4.72 -9.57
C LEU A 327 -18.54 3.21 -9.49
N LEU A 328 -18.13 2.56 -8.40
CA LEU A 328 -18.48 1.18 -8.12
C LEU A 328 -19.95 1.08 -7.67
N LYS A 329 -20.66 0.07 -8.17
CA LYS A 329 -22.07 -0.19 -7.86
C LYS A 329 -22.33 -1.68 -7.82
N LYS A 330 -23.31 -2.11 -7.02
CA LYS A 330 -23.75 -3.51 -6.88
C LYS A 330 -22.59 -4.48 -6.58
N THR A 331 -21.59 -4.03 -5.83
CA THR A 331 -20.40 -4.83 -5.51
C THR A 331 -19.98 -4.62 -4.07
N TRP A 332 -19.32 -5.63 -3.51
CA TRP A 332 -18.58 -5.49 -2.27
C TRP A 332 -17.24 -4.82 -2.55
N TYR A 333 -16.87 -3.88 -1.69
CA TYR A 333 -15.57 -3.23 -1.65
C TYR A 333 -14.96 -3.45 -0.28
N PHE A 334 -13.74 -3.99 -0.24
CA PHE A 334 -12.98 -4.10 0.99
C PHE A 334 -12.13 -2.85 1.15
N ASP A 335 -12.50 -2.02 2.12
CA ASP A 335 -11.70 -0.88 2.50
C ASP A 335 -10.60 -1.36 3.46
N ARG A 336 -9.35 -1.33 2.98
CA ARG A 336 -8.18 -1.73 3.76
C ARG A 336 -7.87 -0.75 4.89
N GLY A 337 -8.20 0.54 4.74
CA GLY A 337 -7.99 1.56 5.78
C GLY A 337 -8.92 1.40 6.98
N TYR A 338 -10.11 0.85 6.78
CA TYR A 338 -11.05 0.53 7.86
C TYR A 338 -11.12 -0.96 8.22
N GLY A 339 -10.42 -1.83 7.49
CA GLY A 339 -10.47 -3.29 7.64
C GLY A 339 -11.88 -3.86 7.48
N LYS A 340 -12.72 -3.23 6.64
CA LYS A 340 -14.17 -3.49 6.59
C LYS A 340 -14.66 -3.67 5.16
N TRP A 341 -15.65 -4.55 5.02
CA TRP A 341 -16.39 -4.74 3.79
C TRP A 341 -17.59 -3.79 3.74
N TYR A 342 -17.72 -3.08 2.62
CA TYR A 342 -18.85 -2.21 2.30
C TYR A 342 -19.54 -2.74 1.06
N PHE A 343 -20.87 -2.81 1.08
CA PHE A 343 -21.65 -3.15 -0.10
C PHE A 343 -22.18 -1.87 -0.74
N LEU A 344 -21.79 -1.61 -1.98
CA LEU A 344 -22.25 -0.43 -2.73
C LEU A 344 -23.52 -0.78 -3.48
N GLY A 345 -24.59 -0.04 -3.20
CA GLY A 345 -25.92 -0.22 -3.72
C GLY A 345 -26.04 0.02 -5.23
N THR A 346 -27.29 0.02 -5.72
CA THR A 346 -27.57 0.20 -7.15
C THR A 346 -27.25 1.60 -7.67
N ASP A 347 -27.24 2.58 -6.78
CA ASP A 347 -26.85 3.97 -6.96
C ASP A 347 -25.38 4.23 -6.56
N GLY A 348 -24.69 3.22 -6.02
CA GLY A 348 -23.31 3.29 -5.55
C GLY A 348 -23.16 3.76 -4.11
N MET A 349 -24.25 3.83 -3.34
CA MET A 349 -24.26 4.22 -1.91
C MET A 349 -24.20 3.04 -0.95
#